data_AF-A0A3D1P4S4-F1
#
_entry.id   AF-A0A3D1P4S4-F1
#
_cell.length_a   1.000
_cell.length_b   1.000
_cell.length_c   1.000
_cell.angle_alpha   90.00
_cell.angle_beta   90.00
_cell.angle_gamma   90.00
#
_symmetry.space_group_name_H-M   'P 1'
#
loop_
_entity.id
_entity.type
_entity.pdbx_description
1 polymer ?
#
loop_
_entity_poly.entity_id
_entity_poly.type
_entity_poly.pdbx_seq_one_letter_code
_entity_poly.pdbx_strand_id
1 'polypeptide(L)' 'MNPRHRTILLLRCLQQLEPVDDSSFFRFLDHYSLNGRGLSFVDVHLLAAVSQLKGAKLWSHDRRMREQAERLGLAYQT' A
#
# COMPACT_ATOMS: atom_id res chain seq x y z
N MET A 1 -16.89 -12.38 -22.65
CA MET A 1 -15.72 -11.66 -22.08
C MET A 1 -15.10 -12.52 -20.99
N ASN A 2 -13.78 -12.69 -20.96
CA ASN A 2 -13.10 -13.50 -19.94
C ASN A 2 -13.37 -12.92 -18.54
N PRO A 3 -13.73 -13.73 -17.52
CA PRO A 3 -13.98 -13.26 -16.15
C PRO A 3 -12.86 -12.37 -15.58
N ARG A 4 -11.59 -12.71 -15.85
CA ARG A 4 -10.42 -11.91 -15.42
C ARG A 4 -10.47 -10.50 -16.00
N HIS A 5 -10.80 -10.37 -17.28
CA HIS A 5 -10.88 -9.07 -17.95
C HIS A 5 -11.98 -8.20 -17.34
N ARG A 6 -13.14 -8.80 -17.01
CA ARG A 6 -14.24 -8.11 -16.33
C ARG A 6 -13.82 -7.59 -14.96
N THR A 7 -13.17 -8.42 -14.15
CA THR A 7 -12.70 -8.03 -12.83
C THR A 7 -11.73 -6.86 -12.90
N ILE A 8 -10.76 -6.90 -13.83
CA ILE A 8 -9.80 -5.79 -14.00
C ILE A 8 -10.51 -4.49 -14.37
N LEU A 9 -11.51 -4.53 -15.26
CA LEU A 9 -12.29 -3.33 -15.61
C LEU A 9 -13.04 -2.77 -14.40
N LEU A 10 -13.67 -3.63 -13.59
CA LEU A 10 -14.37 -3.21 -12.38
C LEU A 10 -13.41 -2.60 -11.34
N LEU A 11 -12.21 -3.17 -11.17
CA LEU A 11 -11.19 -2.61 -10.28
C LEU A 11 -10.72 -1.22 -10.74
N ARG A 12 -10.63 -0.99 -12.05
CA ARG A 12 -10.30 0.34 -12.61
C ARG A 12 -11.38 1.39 -12.37
N CYS A 13 -12.62 0.98 -12.10
CA CYS A 13 -13.70 1.90 -11.75
C CYS A 13 -13.66 2.33 -10.27
N LEU A 14 -12.86 1.67 -9.42
CA LEU A 14 -12.68 2.11 -8.03
C LEU A 14 -11.85 3.40 -7.98
N GLN A 15 -12.03 4.17 -6.91
CA GLN A 15 -11.14 5.29 -6.63
C GLN A 15 -9.70 4.79 -6.56
N GLN A 16 -8.85 5.38 -7.40
CA GLN A 16 -7.42 5.06 -7.43
C GLN A 16 -6.71 5.91 -6.37
N LEU A 17 -5.73 5.30 -5.72
CA LEU A 17 -4.79 6.00 -4.86
C LEU A 17 -3.63 6.48 -5.72
N GLU A 18 -3.30 7.77 -5.64
CA GLU A 18 -2.15 8.32 -6.36
C GLU A 18 -0.85 7.68 -5.84
N PRO A 19 0.04 7.20 -6.72
CA PRO A 19 1.34 6.72 -6.30
C PRO A 19 2.19 7.88 -5.79
N VAL A 20 3.04 7.60 -4.79
CA VAL A 20 4.08 8.56 -4.38
C VAL A 20 5.14 8.69 -5.46
N ASP A 21 5.83 9.83 -5.54
CA ASP A 21 7.00 9.97 -6.38
C ASP A 21 8.22 9.21 -5.80
N ASP A 22 9.25 9.01 -6.62
CA ASP A 22 10.47 8.27 -6.22
C ASP A 22 11.16 8.88 -4.99
N SER A 23 11.21 10.21 -4.89
CA SER A 23 11.87 10.89 -3.77
C SER A 23 11.11 10.68 -2.46
N SER A 24 9.78 10.73 -2.51
CA SER A 24 8.87 10.42 -1.42
C SER A 24 8.96 8.95 -1.03
N PHE A 25 9.07 8.06 -2.02
CA PHE A 25 9.27 6.62 -1.81
C PHE A 25 10.56 6.34 -1.03
N PHE A 26 11.72 6.79 -1.52
CA PHE A 26 13.00 6.51 -0.88
C PHE A 26 13.09 7.13 0.51
N ARG A 27 12.57 8.35 0.69
CA ARG A 27 12.49 8.98 2.02
C ARG A 27 11.66 8.16 2.99
N PHE A 28 10.51 7.64 2.55
CA PHE A 28 9.63 6.82 3.38
C PHE A 28 10.29 5.48 3.74
N LEU A 29 10.91 4.82 2.76
CA LEU A 29 11.64 3.57 2.92
C LEU A 29 12.74 3.70 4.00
N ASP A 30 13.54 4.76 3.91
CA ASP A 30 14.65 5.02 4.83
C ASP A 30 14.15 5.43 6.21
N HIS A 31 13.21 6.38 6.27
CA HIS A 31 12.65 6.89 7.53
C HIS A 31 12.07 5.77 8.41
N TYR A 32 11.36 4.82 7.80
CA TYR A 32 10.78 3.69 8.52
C TYR A 32 11.66 2.42 8.52
N SER A 33 12.85 2.50 7.93
CA SER A 33 13.82 1.40 7.82
C SER A 33 13.16 0.10 7.37
N LEU A 34 12.45 0.17 6.24
CA LEU A 34 11.63 -0.93 5.70
C LEU A 34 12.45 -1.94 4.86
N ASN A 35 13.71 -1.63 4.57
CA ASN A 35 14.65 -2.53 3.91
C ASN A 35 14.78 -3.85 4.67
N GLY A 36 14.80 -4.97 3.94
CA GLY A 36 14.99 -6.31 4.51
C GLY A 36 13.81 -6.86 5.32
N ARG A 37 12.64 -6.20 5.32
CA ARG A 37 11.45 -6.65 6.07
C ARG A 37 10.52 -7.59 5.30
N GLY A 38 10.97 -8.13 4.17
CA GLY A 38 10.17 -9.01 3.33
C GLY A 38 9.02 -8.31 2.59
N LEU A 39 9.09 -6.98 2.46
CA LEU A 39 8.21 -6.17 1.61
C LEU A 39 8.81 -6.03 0.21
N SER A 40 7.95 -6.11 -0.81
CA SER A 40 8.31 -5.75 -2.18
C SER A 40 8.32 -4.24 -2.39
N PHE A 41 8.85 -3.80 -3.53
CA PHE A 41 8.80 -2.39 -3.95
C PHE A 41 7.35 -1.84 -3.95
N VAL A 42 6.41 -2.63 -4.46
CA VAL A 42 4.98 -2.25 -4.53
C VAL A 42 4.37 -2.12 -3.14
N ASP A 43 4.73 -2.99 -2.20
CA ASP A 43 4.22 -2.92 -0.82
C ASP A 43 4.67 -1.63 -0.13
N VAL A 44 5.95 -1.27 -0.26
CA VAL A 44 6.47 -0.02 0.31
C VAL A 44 5.79 1.19 -0.34
N HIS A 45 5.59 1.18 -1.67
CA HIS A 45 4.87 2.23 -2.38
C HIS A 45 3.44 2.39 -1.86
N LEU A 46 2.73 1.28 -1.62
CA LEU A 46 1.37 1.31 -1.12
C LEU A 46 1.30 1.87 0.31
N LEU A 47 2.22 1.46 1.19
CA LEU A 47 2.31 2.03 2.55
C LEU A 47 2.59 3.54 2.51
N ALA A 48 3.52 3.96 1.65
CA ALA A 48 3.87 5.37 1.47
C ALA A 48 2.66 6.17 0.96
N ALA A 49 1.96 5.68 -0.06
CA ALA A 49 0.80 6.36 -0.63
C ALA A 49 -0.36 6.46 0.37
N VAL A 50 -0.64 5.39 1.13
CA VAL A 50 -1.67 5.42 2.18
C VAL A 50 -1.31 6.42 3.28
N SER A 51 -0.03 6.54 3.64
CA SER A 51 0.42 7.49 4.67
C SER A 51 0.23 8.96 4.30
N GLN A 52 0.20 9.30 3.00
CA GLN A 52 -0.01 10.68 2.54
C GLN A 52 -1.49 11.09 2.60
N LEU A 53 -2.41 10.13 2.54
CA LEU A 53 -3.84 10.40 2.57
C LEU A 53 -4.35 10.42 4.02
N LYS A 54 -4.66 11.62 4.53
CA LYS A 54 -5.13 11.80 5.91
C LYS A 54 -6.35 10.93 6.21
N GLY A 55 -6.22 10.08 7.23
CA GLY A 55 -7.30 9.20 7.68
C GLY A 55 -7.45 7.91 6.87
N ALA A 56 -6.66 7.71 5.81
CA ALA A 56 -6.65 6.46 5.08
C ALA A 56 -6.08 5.32 5.92
N LYS A 57 -6.62 4.13 5.71
CA LYS A 57 -6.18 2.89 6.35
C LYS A 57 -6.04 1.81 5.29
N LEU A 58 -5.04 0.95 5.48
CA LEU A 58 -4.78 -0.18 4.61
C LEU A 58 -5.35 -1.46 5.23
N TRP A 59 -6.26 -2.10 4.49
CA TRP A 59 -6.65 -3.47 4.77
C TRP A 59 -5.85 -4.42 3.87
N SER A 60 -5.31 -5.49 4.44
CA SER A 60 -4.67 -6.55 3.69
C SER A 60 -4.85 -7.89 4.39
N HIS A 61 -5.12 -8.92 3.60
CA HIS A 61 -5.07 -10.31 4.06
C HIS A 61 -3.63 -10.85 4.11
N ASP A 62 -2.69 -10.19 3.42
CA ASP A 62 -1.27 -10.54 3.53
C ASP A 62 -0.77 -10.19 4.94
N ARG A 63 -0.25 -11.21 5.62
CA ARG A 63 0.18 -11.09 7.02
C ARG A 63 1.34 -10.10 7.18
N ARG A 64 2.34 -10.14 6.30
CA ARG A 64 3.53 -9.27 6.41
C ARG A 64 3.16 -7.82 6.15
N MET A 65 2.32 -7.58 5.15
CA MET A 65 1.81 -6.25 4.84
C MET A 65 0.99 -5.68 6.00
N ARG A 66 0.11 -6.49 6.59
CA ARG A 66 -0.67 -6.08 7.76
C ARG A 66 0.22 -5.76 8.95
N GLU A 67 1.19 -6.61 9.28
CA GLU A 67 2.13 -6.37 10.39
C GLU A 67 2.90 -5.05 10.21
N GLN A 68 3.36 -4.73 8.99
CA GLN A 68 4.02 -3.45 8.74
C GLN A 68 3.04 -2.27 8.76
N ALA A 69 1.83 -2.42 8.23
CA ALA A 69 0.80 -1.39 8.31
C ALA A 69 0.39 -1.09 9.77
N GLU A 70 0.30 -2.12 10.63
CA GLU A 70 0.04 -1.98 12.06
C GLU A 70 1.17 -1.23 12.76
N ARG A 71 2.43 -1.62 12.50
CA ARG A 71 3.62 -0.94 13.04
C ARG A 71 3.67 0.54 12.69
N LEU A 72 3.14 0.91 11.52
CA LEU A 72 3.09 2.29 11.03
C LEU A 72 1.81 3.03 11.41
N GLY A 73 0.87 2.39 12.12
CA GLY A 73 -0.43 2.97 12.45
C GLY A 73 -1.35 3.17 11.24
N LEU A 74 -1.07 2.50 10.13
CA LEU A 74 -1.79 2.58 8.86
C LEU A 74 -2.79 1.44 8.68
N ALA A 75 -2.72 0.36 9.47
CA ALA A 75 -3.63 -0.77 9.31
C ALA A 75 -5.09 -0.40 9.65
N TYR A 76 -6.02 -0.91 8.84
CA TYR A 76 -7.43 -0.94 9.17
C TYR A 76 -7.70 -2.00 10.24
N GLN A 77 -8.42 -1.64 11.30
CA GLN A 77 -8.84 -2.57 12.35
C GLN A 77 -10.18 -3.18 11.96
N THR A 78 -10.20 -4.49 11.75
CA THR A 78 -11.42 -5.29 11.55
C THR A 78 -11.99 -5.78 12.87
#